data_AF-A0AA95NAI7-F1
#
_entry.id   AF-A0AA95NAI7-F1
#
_cell.length_a   1.000
_cell.length_b   1.000
_cell.length_c   1.000
_cell.angle_alpha   90.00
_cell.angle_beta   90.00
_cell.angle_gamma   90.00
#
_symmetry.space_group_name_H-M   'P 1'
#
loop_
_entity.id
_entity.type
_entity.pdbx_description
1 polymer ?
#
loop_
_entity_poly.entity_id
_entity_poly.type
_entity_poly.pdbx_seq_one_letter_code
_entity_poly.pdbx_strand_id
1 'polypeptide(L)'
;MKREVFRRYGYTGNSDPRCVPAGQRKCEIDHLISRELGGADEIVNLWPQAYGTSPWNAVLKDRLENRLHREICSGAITLDEGRAMLVNDWREAYTKYFGSP
;
A
#
# COMPACT_ATOMS: atom_id res chain seq x y z
N MET A 1 11.34 -1.50 14.63
CA MET A 1 10.39 -0.94 13.64
C MET A 1 9.27 -1.92 13.26
N LYS A 2 9.52 -3.04 12.57
CA LYS A 2 8.45 -3.96 12.10
C LYS A 2 7.48 -4.48 13.18
N ARG A 3 7.99 -4.89 14.34
CA ARG A 3 7.14 -5.31 15.49
C ARG A 3 6.25 -4.18 16.02
N GLU A 4 6.74 -2.95 15.98
CA GLU A 4 6.00 -1.76 16.41
C GLU A 4 4.81 -1.51 15.50
N VAL A 5 5.03 -1.56 14.19
CA VAL A 5 3.98 -1.39 13.18
C VAL A 5 2.90 -2.44 13.39
N PHE A 6 3.24 -3.73 13.47
CA PHE A 6 2.24 -4.77 13.74
C PHE A 6 1.45 -4.50 15.02
N ARG A 7 2.11 -4.14 16.13
CA ARG A 7 1.43 -3.87 17.40
C ARG A 7 0.44 -2.71 17.28
N ARG A 8 0.78 -1.64 16.55
CA ARG A 8 -0.09 -0.48 16.34
C ARG A 8 -1.43 -0.84 15.66
N TYR A 9 -1.42 -1.85 14.79
CA TYR A 9 -2.63 -2.36 14.12
C TYR A 9 -3.22 -3.60 14.80
N GLY A 10 -2.70 -4.00 15.97
CA GLY A 10 -3.16 -5.16 16.73
C GLY A 10 -2.78 -6.50 16.13
N TYR A 11 -1.77 -6.57 15.25
CA TYR A 11 -1.27 -7.80 14.65
C TYR A 11 -0.26 -8.50 15.54
N THR A 12 -0.29 -9.83 15.54
CA THR A 12 0.65 -10.71 16.24
C THR A 12 1.99 -10.89 15.49
N GLY A 13 2.12 -10.32 14.29
CA GLY A 13 3.33 -10.37 13.45
C GLY A 13 3.04 -10.90 12.05
N ASN A 14 4.08 -11.36 11.35
CA ASN A 14 3.95 -11.92 9.99
C ASN A 14 3.08 -13.19 9.91
N SER A 15 2.91 -13.89 11.03
CA SER A 15 2.09 -15.12 11.11
C SER A 15 0.65 -14.85 11.59
N ASP A 16 0.28 -13.58 11.75
CA ASP A 16 -1.10 -13.21 12.10
C ASP A 16 -2.08 -13.75 11.04
N PRO A 17 -3.28 -14.26 11.41
CA PRO A 17 -4.26 -14.74 10.46
C PRO A 17 -4.67 -13.72 9.38
N ARG A 18 -4.57 -12.41 9.66
CA ARG A 18 -4.82 -11.35 8.68
C ARG A 18 -3.73 -11.25 7.61
N CYS A 19 -2.56 -11.82 7.84
CA CYS A 19 -1.47 -11.91 6.87
C CYS A 19 -1.67 -13.10 5.93
N VAL A 20 -2.79 -13.07 5.19
CA VAL A 20 -3.18 -14.14 4.26
C VAL A 20 -2.05 -14.39 3.26
N PRO A 21 -1.56 -15.63 3.14
CA PRO A 21 -0.41 -15.94 2.30
C PRO A 21 -0.74 -15.99 0.81
N ALA A 22 0.20 -15.56 -0.03
CA ALA A 22 0.28 -15.88 -1.45
C ALA A 22 1.63 -16.56 -1.73
N GLY A 23 1.61 -17.90 -1.80
CA GLY A 23 2.83 -18.70 -1.83
C GLY A 23 3.62 -18.54 -0.53
N GLN A 24 4.90 -18.16 -0.64
CA GLN A 24 5.77 -17.94 0.53
C GLN A 24 5.61 -16.54 1.16
N ARG A 25 4.88 -15.62 0.51
CA ARG A 25 4.67 -14.25 1.00
C ARG A 25 3.43 -14.18 1.88
N LYS A 26 3.47 -13.43 2.99
CA LYS A 26 2.36 -13.26 3.95
C LYS A 26 1.93 -11.80 4.04
N CYS A 27 2.41 -11.07 5.06
CA CYS A 27 2.41 -9.61 5.07
C CYS A 27 3.82 -9.08 4.83
N GLU A 28 3.88 -7.89 4.24
CA GLU A 28 5.01 -6.99 4.42
C GLU A 28 4.66 -5.81 5.31
N ILE A 29 5.68 -5.07 5.72
CA ILE A 29 5.49 -3.73 6.25
C ILE A 29 5.67 -2.81 5.07
N ASP A 30 4.57 -2.18 4.69
CA ASP A 30 4.46 -1.36 3.51
C ASP A 30 4.24 0.10 3.91
N HIS A 31 4.39 1.00 2.95
CA HIS A 31 4.15 2.42 3.16
C HIS A 31 2.73 2.82 2.75
N LEU A 32 2.06 3.67 3.52
CA LEU A 32 0.78 4.28 3.11
C LEU A 32 1.00 5.15 1.86
N ILE A 33 2.01 6.02 1.91
CA ILE A 33 2.54 6.74 0.76
C ILE A 33 3.86 6.09 0.39
N SER A 34 3.96 5.52 -0.81
CA SER A 34 5.19 4.85 -1.26
C SER A 34 6.38 5.81 -1.31
N ARG A 35 7.59 5.25 -1.24
CA ARG A 35 8.83 6.02 -1.38
C ARG A 35 8.93 6.73 -2.74
N GLU A 36 8.39 6.12 -3.79
CA GLU A 36 8.35 6.69 -5.15
C GLU A 36 7.42 7.91 -5.25
N LEU A 37 6.53 8.08 -4.27
CA LEU A 37 5.66 9.24 -4.09
C LEU A 37 6.09 10.10 -2.88
N GLY A 38 7.37 10.03 -2.48
CA GLY A 38 7.95 10.87 -1.43
C GLY A 38 7.56 10.48 0.00
N GLY A 39 7.08 9.25 0.21
CA GLY A 39 6.81 8.72 1.53
C GLY A 39 8.07 8.41 2.34
N ALA A 40 8.04 8.71 3.64
CA ALA A 40 9.15 8.50 4.57
C ALA A 40 9.04 7.16 5.33
N ASP A 41 10.16 6.68 5.88
CA ASP A 41 10.26 5.50 6.75
C ASP A 41 9.78 5.77 8.19
N GLU A 42 8.65 6.45 8.32
CA GLU A 42 8.05 6.84 9.59
C GLU A 42 6.95 5.87 9.99
N ILE A 43 6.86 5.48 11.27
CA ILE A 43 5.86 4.52 11.74
C ILE A 43 4.42 4.92 11.38
N VAL A 44 4.13 6.22 11.31
CA VAL A 44 2.82 6.76 10.91
C VAL A 44 2.50 6.53 9.43
N ASN A 45 3.52 6.35 8.59
CA ASN A 45 3.41 6.04 7.18
C ASN A 45 3.54 4.53 6.91
N LEU A 46 3.58 3.67 7.92
CA LEU A 46 3.79 2.23 7.74
C LEU A 46 2.57 1.42 8.22
N TRP A 47 2.29 0.32 7.53
CA TRP A 47 1.22 -0.62 7.89
C TRP A 47 1.49 -2.07 7.42
N PRO A 48 0.85 -3.08 8.03
CA PRO A 48 0.89 -4.45 7.54
C PRO A 48 0.04 -4.62 6.27
N GLN A 49 0.65 -4.98 5.15
CA GLN A 49 -0.05 -5.23 3.89
C GLN A 49 0.02 -6.71 3.51
N ALA A 50 -1.13 -7.36 3.34
CA ALA A 50 -1.22 -8.78 2.99
C ALA A 50 -1.11 -9.03 1.48
N TYR A 51 -0.48 -10.14 1.11
CA TYR A 51 -0.32 -10.56 -0.29
C TYR A 51 -1.46 -11.45 -0.81
N GLY A 52 -2.07 -12.26 0.06
CA GLY A 52 -3.05 -13.29 -0.33
C GLY A 52 -4.52 -12.92 -0.15
N THR A 53 -4.82 -11.71 0.31
CA THR A 53 -6.20 -11.23 0.41
C THR A 53 -6.81 -11.02 -0.98
N SER A 54 -8.11 -11.26 -1.10
CA SER A 54 -8.85 -11.11 -2.36
C SER A 54 -10.06 -10.19 -2.18
N PRO A 55 -10.36 -9.28 -3.14
CA PRO A 55 -9.54 -9.02 -4.33
C PRO A 55 -8.34 -8.12 -4.02
N TRP A 56 -8.40 -7.33 -2.94
CA TRP A 56 -7.41 -6.31 -2.58
C TRP A 56 -6.18 -6.91 -1.88
N ASN A 57 -5.00 -6.68 -2.42
CA ASN A 57 -3.72 -7.16 -1.88
C ASN A 57 -2.55 -6.21 -2.23
N ALA A 58 -1.37 -6.52 -1.69
CA ALA A 58 -0.13 -5.78 -1.95
C ALA A 58 0.13 -5.54 -3.45
N VAL A 59 -0.06 -6.55 -4.29
CA VAL A 59 0.23 -6.47 -5.73
C VAL A 59 -0.67 -5.45 -6.43
N LEU A 60 -1.95 -5.35 -6.03
CA LEU A 60 -2.84 -4.33 -6.59
C LEU A 60 -2.44 -2.92 -6.15
N LYS A 61 -2.04 -2.75 -4.89
CA LYS A 61 -1.55 -1.46 -4.40
C LYS A 61 -0.27 -1.04 -5.13
N ASP A 62 0.72 -1.93 -5.25
CA ASP A 62 1.96 -1.68 -5.99
C ASP A 62 1.67 -1.23 -7.43
N ARG A 63 0.70 -1.87 -8.09
CA ARG A 63 0.31 -1.52 -9.46
C ARG A 63 -0.23 -0.10 -9.55
N LEU A 64 -1.04 0.33 -8.58
CA LEU A 64 -1.53 1.71 -8.49
C LEU A 64 -0.38 2.68 -8.24
N GLU A 65 0.50 2.41 -7.28
CA GLU A 65 1.63 3.29 -6.95
C GLU A 65 2.55 3.52 -8.16
N ASN A 66 2.87 2.44 -8.88
CA ASN A 66 3.62 2.52 -10.14
C ASN A 66 2.91 3.37 -11.21
N ARG A 67 1.57 3.34 -11.26
CA ARG A 67 0.80 4.20 -12.17
C ARG A 67 0.87 5.65 -11.74
N LEU A 68 0.63 5.94 -10.47
CA LEU A 68 0.68 7.30 -9.94
C LEU A 68 2.08 7.91 -10.10
N HIS A 69 3.15 7.15 -9.83
CA HIS A 69 4.52 7.58 -10.04
C HIS A 69 4.76 8.01 -11.50
N ARG A 70 4.28 7.25 -12.48
CA ARG A 70 4.39 7.62 -13.90
C ARG A 70 3.61 8.88 -14.26
N GLU A 71 2.40 9.07 -13.72
CA GLU A 71 1.59 10.28 -13.95
C GLU A 71 2.24 11.53 -13.33
N ILE A 72 2.87 11.39 -12.16
CA ILE A 72 3.64 12.47 -11.54
C ILE A 72 4.85 12.81 -12.40
N CYS A 73 5.62 11.81 -12.81
CA CYS A 73 6.82 12.01 -13.64
C CYS A 73 6.51 12.60 -15.03
N SER A 74 5.32 12.33 -15.59
CA SER A 74 4.88 12.95 -16.84
C SER A 74 4.32 14.36 -16.65
N GLY A 75 4.07 14.79 -15.42
CA GLY A 75 3.41 16.06 -15.10
C GLY A 75 1.90 16.05 -15.31
N ALA A 76 1.28 14.87 -15.48
CA ALA A 76 -0.16 14.73 -15.67
C ALA A 76 -0.96 14.96 -14.37
N ILE A 77 -0.34 14.67 -13.22
CA ILE A 77 -0.83 15.03 -11.88
C ILE A 77 0.32 15.58 -11.05
N THR A 78 -0.01 16.37 -10.03
CA THR A 78 0.94 16.84 -9.02
C THR A 78 1.29 15.73 -8.02
N LEU A 79 2.41 15.89 -7.32
CA LEU A 79 2.80 15.00 -6.22
C LEU A 79 1.71 14.93 -5.14
N ASP A 80 1.14 16.07 -4.77
CA ASP A 80 0.11 16.15 -3.73
C ASP A 80 -1.18 15.44 -4.13
N GLU A 81 -1.60 15.56 -5.40
CA GLU A 81 -2.74 14.80 -5.94
C GLU A 81 -2.48 13.29 -5.89
N GLY A 82 -1.30 12.84 -6.31
CA GLY A 82 -0.93 11.42 -6.23
C GLY A 82 -0.92 10.88 -4.80
N ARG A 83 -0.41 11.65 -3.83
CA ARG A 83 -0.40 11.28 -2.41
C ARG A 83 -1.82 11.24 -1.83
N ALA A 84 -2.67 12.20 -2.18
CA ALA A 84 -4.06 12.24 -1.72
C ALA A 84 -4.86 11.00 -2.16
N MET A 85 -4.52 10.41 -3.30
CA MET A 85 -5.12 9.15 -3.78
C MET A 85 -4.78 7.92 -2.93
N LEU A 86 -3.77 7.97 -2.05
CA LEU A 86 -3.35 6.84 -1.22
C LEU A 86 -3.84 6.91 0.25
N VAL A 87 -4.00 8.11 0.82
CA VAL A 87 -4.12 8.31 2.28
C VAL A 87 -5.43 7.80 2.89
N ASN A 88 -6.54 7.84 2.16
CA ASN A 88 -7.86 7.44 2.68
C ASN A 88 -8.20 5.99 2.29
N ASP A 89 -8.49 5.80 1.01
CA ASP A 89 -8.80 4.50 0.44
C ASP A 89 -8.22 4.41 -0.96
N TRP A 90 -7.01 3.86 -1.06
CA TRP A 90 -6.32 3.66 -2.33
C TRP A 90 -7.14 2.80 -3.32
N ARG A 91 -8.12 2.00 -2.84
CA ARG A 91 -8.96 1.16 -3.70
C ARG A 91 -9.85 1.99 -4.61
N GLU A 92 -10.30 3.17 -4.16
CA GLU A 92 -11.07 4.09 -5.00
C GLU A 92 -10.24 4.57 -6.19
N ALA A 93 -8.98 4.97 -5.92
CA ALA A 93 -8.04 5.35 -6.96
C ALA A 93 -7.70 4.16 -7.87
N TYR A 94 -7.48 2.96 -7.33
CA TYR A 94 -7.27 1.76 -8.13
C TYR A 94 -8.44 1.55 -9.11
N THR A 95 -9.68 1.58 -8.61
CA THR A 95 -10.87 1.42 -9.44
C THR A 95 -10.98 2.51 -10.51
N LYS A 96 -10.60 3.75 -10.20
CA LYS A 96 -10.57 4.84 -11.20
C LYS A 96 -9.61 4.55 -12.36
N TYR A 97 -8.44 3.97 -12.10
CA TYR A 97 -7.41 3.72 -13.13
C TYR A 97 -7.57 2.39 -13.86
N PHE A 98 -8.12 1.37 -13.20
CA PHE A 98 -8.11 -0.01 -13.71
C PHE A 98 -9.47 -0.71 -13.70
N GLY A 99 -10.51 -0.09 -13.12
CA GLY A 99 -11.77 -0.74 -12.80
C GLY A 99 -11.68 -1.61 -11.54
N SER A 100 -12.82 -2.17 -11.13
CA SER A 100 -12.87 -3.11 -10.01
C SER A 100 -12.14 -4.41 -10.38
N PRO A 101 -11.21 -4.87 -9.54
CA PRO A 101 -10.52 -6.15 -9.73
C PRO A 101 -11.43 -7.37 -9.52
#